data_AF-A0AAW9IW25-F1
#
_entry.id   AF-A0AAW9IW25-F1
#
_cell.length_a   1.000
_cell.length_b   1.000
_cell.length_c   1.000
_cell.angle_alpha   90.00
_cell.angle_beta   90.00
_cell.angle_gamma   90.00
#
_symmetry.space_group_name_H-M   'P 1'
#
loop_
_entity.id
_entity.type
_entity.pdbx_description
1 polymer ?
#
loop_
_entity_poly.entity_id
_entity_poly.type
_entity_poly.pdbx_seq_one_letter_code
_entity_poly.pdbx_strand_id
1 'polypeptide(L)'
;MKKFVCTVCGYVYEGEKAPEKCPVCGVGADKFVEQGEDLAFADEHRIGVAKGVDERIIEGLQANFVGECTEVGMYLAMSRQADREGFPEVAEAYQRIAFEEAEHAAKFAEMLGEVVEADTKANLQARVNAEHGACQGKKDLATLAKQLNLDAIHDTVHEMCK
;
A
#
# COMPACT_ATOMS: atom_id res chain seq x y z
N MET A 1 20.45 -12.94 34.96
CA MET A 1 19.99 -11.54 34.86
C MET A 1 19.22 -11.41 33.57
N LYS A 2 18.03 -10.80 33.61
CA LYS A 2 17.19 -10.60 32.41
C LYS A 2 17.56 -9.26 31.77
N LYS A 3 17.46 -9.20 30.44
CA LYS A 3 17.63 -7.95 29.67
C LYS A 3 16.26 -7.42 29.30
N PHE A 4 16.02 -6.16 29.58
CA PHE A 4 14.78 -5.46 29.20
C PHE A 4 15.13 -4.34 28.25
N VAL A 5 14.48 -4.31 27.09
CA VAL A 5 14.70 -3.28 26.06
C VAL A 5 13.49 -2.36 26.01
N CYS A 6 13.72 -1.05 26.08
CA CYS A 6 12.69 -0.04 25.89
C CYS A 6 12.25 0.00 24.42
N THR A 7 10.96 -0.23 24.13
CA THR A 7 10.41 -0.23 22.76
C THR A 7 10.37 1.15 22.11
N VAL A 8 10.64 2.22 22.87
CA VAL A 8 10.54 3.61 22.40
C VAL A 8 11.90 4.19 22.03
N CYS A 9 12.97 3.84 22.76
CA CYS A 9 14.30 4.42 22.55
C CYS A 9 15.44 3.41 22.48
N GLY A 10 15.17 2.12 22.66
CA GLY A 10 16.18 1.07 22.60
C GLY A 10 17.09 0.95 23.83
N TYR A 11 16.85 1.70 24.91
CA TYR A 11 17.62 1.55 26.16
C TYR A 11 17.52 0.12 26.71
N VAL A 12 18.68 -0.49 27.00
CA VAL A 12 18.78 -1.84 27.56
C VAL A 12 19.06 -1.74 29.06
N TYR A 13 18.18 -2.33 29.86
CA TYR A 13 18.33 -2.47 31.29
C TYR A 13 18.60 -3.94 31.66
N GLU A 14 19.59 -4.19 32.50
CA GLU A 14 19.87 -5.54 33.02
C GLU A 14 19.45 -5.63 34.49
N GLY A 15 18.54 -6.54 34.81
CA GLY A 15 18.03 -6.70 36.17
C GLY A 15 17.04 -7.86 36.32
N GLU A 16 16.36 -7.94 37.46
CA GLU A 16 15.32 -8.96 37.70
C GLU A 16 13.95 -8.54 37.13
N LYS A 17 13.67 -7.24 37.07
CA LYS A 17 12.41 -6.64 36.57
C LYS A 17 12.69 -5.38 35.76
N ALA A 18 11.80 -5.04 34.82
CA ALA A 18 11.88 -3.79 34.08
C ALA A 18 11.87 -2.57 35.02
N PRO A 19 12.61 -1.49 34.71
CA PRO A 19 12.64 -0.28 35.53
C PRO A 19 11.30 0.46 35.45
N GLU A 20 10.86 1.10 36.54
CA GLU A 20 9.58 1.83 36.59
C GLU A 20 9.48 2.95 35.55
N LYS A 21 10.61 3.59 35.24
CA LYS A 21 10.75 4.59 34.17
C LYS A 21 12.03 4.38 33.39
N CYS A 22 11.95 4.53 32.08
CA CYS A 22 13.12 4.55 31.22
C CYS A 22 13.98 5.80 31.52
N PRO A 23 15.28 5.67 31.82
CA PRO A 23 16.15 6.80 32.13
C PRO A 23 16.45 7.69 30.92
N VAL A 24 16.17 7.22 29.70
CA VAL A 24 16.44 7.95 28.45
C VAL A 24 15.21 8.72 27.96
N CYS A 25 14.06 8.05 27.83
CA CYS A 25 12.85 8.66 27.25
C CYS A 25 11.69 8.86 28.25
N GLY A 26 11.83 8.39 29.50
CA GLY A 26 10.86 8.64 30.56
C GLY A 26 9.57 7.82 30.51
N VAL A 27 9.39 6.91 29.53
CA VAL A 27 8.23 6.02 29.44
C VAL A 27 8.19 5.00 30.59
N GLY A 28 7.01 4.50 30.90
CA GLY A 28 6.79 3.54 31.98
C GLY A 28 7.33 2.13 31.69
N ALA A 29 7.32 1.29 32.73
CA ALA A 29 7.73 -0.12 32.65
C ALA A 29 6.90 -0.95 31.64
N ASP A 30 5.70 -0.49 31.27
CA ASP A 30 4.82 -1.11 30.26
C ASP A 30 5.42 -1.10 28.85
N LYS A 31 6.43 -0.26 28.60
CA LYS A 31 7.14 -0.15 27.32
C LYS A 31 8.48 -0.88 27.30
N PHE A 32 8.72 -1.79 28.26
CA PHE A 32 9.89 -2.66 28.25
C PHE A 32 9.52 -4.08 27.89
N VAL A 33 10.29 -4.68 26.98
CA VAL A 33 10.15 -6.10 26.59
C VAL A 33 11.37 -6.87 27.08
N GLU A 34 11.14 -8.05 27.67
CA GLU A 34 12.23 -8.96 28.03
C GLU A 34 12.85 -9.53 26.75
N GLN A 35 14.16 -9.36 26.58
CA GLN A 35 14.90 -9.89 25.44
C GLN A 35 15.11 -11.39 25.63
N GLY A 36 14.43 -12.20 24.83
CA GLY A 36 14.60 -13.65 24.77
C GLY A 36 15.93 -14.07 24.13
N GLU A 37 16.26 -15.37 24.20
CA GLU A 37 17.44 -15.95 23.54
C GLU A 37 17.29 -16.04 22.01
N ASP A 38 16.06 -15.96 21.50
CA ASP A 38 15.78 -15.88 20.08
C ASP A 38 15.96 -14.45 19.56
N LEU A 39 16.61 -14.31 18.41
CA LEU A 39 16.76 -13.04 17.69
C LEU A 39 15.38 -12.53 17.23
N ALA A 40 14.67 -11.85 18.12
CA ALA A 40 13.49 -11.09 17.77
C ALA A 40 13.93 -9.79 17.08
N PHE A 41 13.48 -9.57 15.84
CA PHE A 41 13.69 -8.30 15.16
C PHE A 41 13.00 -7.18 15.93
N ALA A 42 13.63 -6.00 15.96
CA ALA A 42 13.06 -4.83 16.63
C ALA A 42 11.74 -4.36 15.98
N ASP A 43 11.58 -4.64 14.69
CA ASP A 43 10.36 -4.46 13.93
C ASP A 43 10.30 -5.48 12.79
N GLU A 44 9.09 -5.83 12.35
CA GLU A 44 8.84 -6.77 11.27
C GLU A 44 7.79 -6.20 10.32
N HIS A 45 8.00 -6.39 9.03
CA HIS A 45 7.01 -6.00 8.03
C HIS A 45 5.74 -6.84 8.20
N ARG A 46 4.62 -6.18 8.49
CA ARG A 46 3.33 -6.82 8.71
C ARG A 46 2.24 -6.05 7.98
N ILE A 47 1.38 -6.80 7.30
CA ILE A 47 0.19 -6.23 6.66
C ILE A 47 -0.74 -5.68 7.74
N GLY A 48 -1.17 -4.43 7.57
CA GLY A 48 -2.07 -3.74 8.48
C GLY A 48 -1.39 -3.18 9.73
N VAL A 49 -0.08 -2.86 9.69
CA VAL A 49 0.64 -2.25 10.82
C VAL A 49 0.02 -0.92 11.26
N ALA A 50 -0.67 -0.22 10.37
CA ALA A 50 -1.36 1.03 10.69
C ALA A 50 -2.70 0.83 11.43
N LYS A 51 -3.22 -0.40 11.59
CA LYS A 51 -4.52 -0.63 12.23
C LYS A 51 -4.55 -0.08 13.66
N GLY A 52 -5.48 0.85 13.92
CA GLY A 52 -5.68 1.45 15.24
C GLY A 52 -4.72 2.59 15.59
N VAL A 53 -3.95 3.12 14.62
CA VAL A 53 -3.19 4.36 14.79
C VAL A 53 -4.09 5.60 14.65
N ASP A 54 -3.53 6.80 14.85
CA ASP A 54 -4.24 8.07 14.72
C ASP A 54 -4.94 8.19 13.36
N GLU A 55 -6.21 8.58 13.35
CA GLU A 55 -7.05 8.66 12.15
C GLU A 55 -6.46 9.59 11.09
N ARG A 56 -5.79 10.67 11.49
CA ARG A 56 -5.13 11.59 10.54
C ARG A 56 -3.96 10.91 9.81
N ILE A 57 -3.30 9.95 10.45
CA ILE A 57 -2.25 9.16 9.81
C ILE A 57 -2.89 8.19 8.82
N ILE A 58 -4.00 7.53 9.18
CA ILE A 58 -4.74 6.65 8.27
C ILE A 58 -5.20 7.42 7.03
N GLU A 59 -5.84 8.57 7.20
CA GLU A 59 -6.27 9.43 6.10
C GLU A 59 -5.09 9.84 5.21
N GLY A 60 -3.96 10.21 5.81
CA GLY A 60 -2.73 10.52 5.08
C GLY A 60 -2.22 9.34 4.25
N LEU A 61 -2.16 8.14 4.84
CA LEU A 61 -1.73 6.93 4.15
C LEU A 61 -2.68 6.56 3.01
N GLN A 62 -3.99 6.68 3.20
CA GLN A 62 -5.00 6.45 2.17
C GLN A 62 -4.89 7.46 1.03
N ALA A 63 -4.70 8.75 1.35
CA ALA A 63 -4.52 9.79 0.35
C ALA A 63 -3.28 9.54 -0.51
N ASN A 64 -2.16 9.11 0.11
CA ASN A 64 -0.97 8.72 -0.62
C ASN A 64 -1.22 7.47 -1.48
N PHE A 65 -1.84 6.42 -0.94
CA PHE A 65 -2.19 5.23 -1.74
C PHE A 65 -2.96 5.58 -3.02
N VAL A 66 -4.00 6.42 -2.89
CA VAL A 66 -4.79 6.88 -4.05
C VAL A 66 -3.96 7.74 -4.99
N GLY A 67 -3.11 8.64 -4.46
CA GLY A 67 -2.19 9.46 -5.23
C GLY A 67 -1.25 8.62 -6.08
N GLU A 68 -0.51 7.71 -5.46
CA GLU A 68 0.44 6.82 -6.14
C GLU A 68 -0.25 5.95 -7.21
N CYS A 69 -1.41 5.35 -6.89
CA CYS A 69 -2.20 4.61 -7.89
C CYS A 69 -2.61 5.48 -9.10
N THR A 70 -2.87 6.76 -8.87
CA THR A 70 -3.21 7.71 -9.93
C THR A 70 -1.99 8.01 -10.78
N GLU A 71 -0.82 8.20 -10.16
CA GLU A 71 0.44 8.46 -10.87
C GLU A 71 0.85 7.30 -11.78
N VAL A 72 0.66 6.04 -11.36
CA VAL A 72 0.88 4.86 -12.22
C VAL A 72 0.11 5.01 -13.55
N GLY A 73 -1.18 5.33 -13.47
CA GLY A 73 -2.02 5.54 -14.66
C GLY A 73 -1.57 6.73 -15.50
N MET A 74 -1.17 7.81 -14.86
CA MET A 74 -0.67 9.02 -15.52
C MET A 74 0.62 8.74 -16.29
N TYR A 75 1.63 8.11 -15.67
CA TYR A 75 2.89 7.79 -16.31
C TYR A 75 2.73 6.80 -17.46
N LEU A 76 1.87 5.79 -17.33
CA LEU A 76 1.56 4.88 -18.45
C LEU A 76 0.87 5.61 -19.62
N ALA A 77 -0.01 6.57 -19.34
CA ALA A 77 -0.63 7.40 -20.38
C ALA A 77 0.39 8.31 -21.07
N MET A 78 1.29 8.94 -20.31
CA MET A 78 2.40 9.76 -20.83
C MET A 78 3.37 8.93 -21.67
N SER A 79 3.71 7.71 -21.22
CA SER A 79 4.53 6.76 -21.97
C SER A 79 3.96 6.51 -23.38
N ARG A 80 2.66 6.19 -23.47
CA ARG A 80 1.98 5.95 -24.74
C ARG A 80 1.98 7.17 -25.65
N GLN A 81 1.95 8.37 -25.09
CA GLN A 81 2.04 9.60 -25.86
C GLN A 81 3.46 9.82 -26.40
N ALA A 82 4.49 9.61 -25.58
CA ALA A 82 5.89 9.70 -25.99
C ALA A 82 6.21 8.73 -27.15
N ASP A 83 5.69 7.50 -27.10
CA ASP A 83 5.82 6.54 -28.20
C ASP A 83 5.20 7.05 -29.52
N ARG A 84 4.00 7.66 -29.45
CA ARG A 84 3.32 8.20 -30.64
C ARG A 84 4.07 9.36 -31.28
N GLU A 85 4.82 10.12 -30.48
CA GLU A 85 5.67 11.21 -30.94
C GLU A 85 7.05 10.73 -31.43
N GLY A 86 7.38 9.45 -31.25
CA GLY A 86 8.65 8.86 -31.68
C GLY A 86 9.78 9.00 -30.67
N PHE A 87 9.48 9.09 -29.38
CA PHE A 87 10.45 9.15 -28.28
C PHE A 87 10.45 7.88 -27.42
N PRO A 88 10.95 6.74 -27.95
CA PRO A 88 10.85 5.45 -27.27
C PRO A 88 11.64 5.39 -25.94
N GLU A 89 12.77 6.10 -25.83
CA GLU A 89 13.55 6.14 -24.58
C GLU A 89 12.79 6.89 -23.47
N VAL A 90 12.03 7.92 -23.83
CA VAL A 90 11.19 8.66 -22.89
C VAL A 90 9.98 7.81 -22.49
N ALA A 91 9.38 7.12 -23.45
CA ALA A 91 8.29 6.20 -23.18
C ALA A 91 8.70 5.09 -22.20
N GLU A 92 9.88 4.51 -22.40
CA GLU A 92 10.45 3.50 -21.50
C GLU A 92 10.77 4.06 -20.12
N ALA A 93 11.32 5.27 -20.04
CA ALA A 93 11.55 5.94 -18.75
C ALA A 93 10.24 6.09 -17.97
N TYR A 94 9.16 6.53 -18.62
CA TYR A 94 7.84 6.63 -17.99
C TYR A 94 7.28 5.29 -17.52
N GLN A 95 7.49 4.19 -18.25
CA GLN A 95 7.05 2.87 -17.79
C GLN A 95 7.78 2.44 -16.52
N ARG A 96 9.09 2.70 -16.45
CA ARG A 96 9.88 2.38 -15.26
C ARG A 96 9.44 3.20 -14.05
N ILE A 97 9.20 4.50 -14.23
CA ILE A 97 8.68 5.36 -13.17
C ILE A 97 7.29 4.87 -12.71
N ALA A 98 6.41 4.46 -13.63
CA ALA A 98 5.12 3.88 -13.26
C ALA A 98 5.26 2.63 -12.36
N PHE A 99 6.29 1.80 -12.56
CA PHE A 99 6.58 0.68 -11.66
C PHE A 99 7.14 1.12 -10.31
N GLU A 100 7.87 2.23 -10.23
CA GLU A 100 8.33 2.82 -8.98
C GLU A 100 7.13 3.34 -8.16
N GLU A 101 6.19 4.07 -8.77
CA GLU A 101 4.98 4.51 -8.05
C GLU A 101 4.05 3.34 -7.68
N ALA A 102 4.01 2.28 -8.48
CA ALA A 102 3.30 1.06 -8.11
C ALA A 102 3.90 0.40 -6.86
N GLU A 103 5.21 0.50 -6.67
CA GLU A 103 5.92 0.02 -5.48
C GLU A 103 5.57 0.86 -4.24
N HIS A 104 5.53 2.19 -4.40
CA HIS A 104 5.07 3.11 -3.36
C HIS A 104 3.62 2.80 -2.94
N ALA A 105 2.72 2.67 -3.91
CA ALA A 105 1.33 2.30 -3.67
C ALA A 105 1.22 0.96 -2.93
N ALA A 106 2.01 -0.04 -3.31
CA ALA A 106 2.00 -1.35 -2.65
C ALA A 106 2.38 -1.26 -1.17
N LYS A 107 3.42 -0.47 -0.83
CA LYS A 107 3.82 -0.25 0.57
C LYS A 107 2.72 0.43 1.39
N PHE A 108 2.05 1.44 0.85
CA PHE A 108 0.92 2.08 1.52
C PHE A 108 -0.23 1.09 1.74
N ALA A 109 -0.57 0.29 0.72
CA ALA A 109 -1.60 -0.74 0.82
C ALA A 109 -1.28 -1.79 1.89
N GLU A 110 -0.03 -2.25 1.96
CA GLU A 110 0.44 -3.18 2.98
C GLU A 110 0.36 -2.58 4.37
N MET A 111 0.78 -1.32 4.56
CA MET A 111 0.68 -0.66 5.87
C MET A 111 -0.77 -0.51 6.34
N LEU A 112 -1.67 -0.12 5.44
CA LEU A 112 -3.10 0.01 5.72
C LEU A 112 -3.76 -1.35 5.99
N GLY A 113 -3.45 -2.37 5.16
CA GLY A 113 -4.06 -3.69 5.24
C GLY A 113 -5.57 -3.69 4.99
N GLU A 114 -6.04 -2.76 4.15
CA GLU A 114 -7.45 -2.57 3.78
C GLU A 114 -7.80 -3.26 2.44
N VAL A 115 -6.84 -3.30 1.51
CA VAL A 115 -7.00 -3.91 0.17
C VAL A 115 -6.16 -5.18 -0.02
N VAL A 116 -5.39 -5.55 1.00
CA VAL A 116 -4.55 -6.74 1.02
C VAL A 116 -4.58 -7.36 2.42
N GLU A 117 -4.71 -8.67 2.48
CA GLU A 117 -4.65 -9.48 3.69
C GLU A 117 -3.36 -10.31 3.70
N ALA A 118 -2.93 -10.73 4.89
CA ALA A 118 -1.86 -11.72 5.06
C ALA A 118 -2.32 -13.16 4.73
N ASP A 119 -3.21 -13.31 3.75
CA ASP A 119 -3.72 -14.60 3.25
C ASP A 119 -3.94 -14.54 1.72
N THR A 120 -3.12 -15.30 0.98
CA THR A 120 -3.14 -15.28 -0.48
C THR A 120 -4.46 -15.76 -1.07
N LYS A 121 -5.15 -16.69 -0.38
CA LYS A 121 -6.43 -17.23 -0.87
C LYS A 121 -7.54 -16.18 -0.74
N ALA A 122 -7.59 -15.46 0.38
CA ALA A 122 -8.50 -14.35 0.59
C ALA A 122 -8.27 -13.24 -0.43
N ASN A 123 -7.00 -12.86 -0.66
CA ASN A 123 -6.63 -11.87 -1.68
C ASN A 123 -7.11 -12.29 -3.09
N LEU A 124 -6.88 -13.56 -3.46
CA LEU A 124 -7.33 -14.08 -4.76
C LEU A 124 -8.86 -14.01 -4.89
N GLN A 125 -9.59 -14.45 -3.87
CA GLN A 125 -11.06 -14.41 -3.87
C GLN A 125 -11.58 -12.97 -3.94
N ALA A 126 -10.96 -12.05 -3.21
CA ALA A 126 -11.30 -10.63 -3.25
C ALA A 126 -11.10 -10.05 -4.67
N ARG A 127 -10.00 -10.38 -5.35
CA ARG A 127 -9.76 -9.94 -6.73
C ARG A 127 -10.77 -10.52 -7.71
N VAL A 128 -11.08 -11.81 -7.63
CA VAL A 128 -12.10 -12.44 -8.49
C VAL A 128 -13.45 -11.72 -8.34
N ASN A 129 -13.89 -11.48 -7.11
CA ASN A 129 -15.15 -10.80 -6.84
C ASN A 129 -15.14 -9.35 -7.36
N ALA A 130 -14.03 -8.62 -7.15
CA ALA A 130 -13.87 -7.26 -7.63
C ALA A 130 -13.90 -7.16 -9.16
N GLU A 131 -13.23 -8.08 -9.88
CA GLU A 131 -13.21 -8.09 -11.34
C GLU A 131 -14.60 -8.38 -11.93
N HIS A 132 -15.38 -9.27 -11.33
CA HIS A 132 -16.77 -9.50 -11.75
C HIS A 132 -17.61 -8.22 -11.65
N GLY A 133 -17.48 -7.47 -10.55
CA GLY A 133 -18.15 -6.18 -10.39
C GLY A 133 -17.66 -5.13 -11.38
N ALA A 134 -16.35 -5.02 -11.57
CA ALA A 134 -15.73 -4.06 -12.49
C ALA A 134 -16.11 -4.33 -13.96
N CYS A 135 -16.18 -5.60 -14.37
CA CYS A 135 -16.64 -5.99 -15.71
C CYS A 135 -18.06 -5.47 -15.98
N GLN A 136 -18.98 -5.65 -15.01
CA GLN A 136 -20.34 -5.14 -15.14
C GLN A 136 -20.37 -3.61 -15.22
N GLY A 137 -19.66 -2.91 -14.33
CA GLY A 137 -19.62 -1.44 -14.34
C GLY A 137 -19.05 -0.87 -15.64
N LYS A 138 -17.99 -1.48 -16.20
CA LYS A 138 -17.43 -1.10 -17.51
C LYS A 138 -18.44 -1.32 -18.63
N LYS A 139 -19.20 -2.42 -18.60
CA LYS A 139 -20.24 -2.71 -19.60
C LYS A 139 -21.37 -1.68 -19.56
N ASP A 140 -21.79 -1.27 -18.37
CA ASP A 140 -22.82 -0.25 -18.17
C ASP A 140 -22.33 1.11 -18.70
N LEU A 141 -21.08 1.48 -18.38
CA LEU A 141 -20.46 2.70 -18.89
C LEU A 141 -20.32 2.70 -20.42
N ALA A 142 -19.86 1.61 -21.01
CA ALA A 142 -19.78 1.46 -22.46
C ALA A 142 -21.17 1.63 -23.10
N THR A 143 -22.20 0.97 -22.54
CA THR A 143 -23.58 1.07 -23.02
C THR A 143 -24.08 2.52 -23.00
N LEU A 144 -23.83 3.25 -21.91
CA LEU A 144 -24.16 4.68 -21.81
C LEU A 144 -23.42 5.52 -22.86
N ALA A 145 -22.10 5.29 -23.04
CA ALA A 145 -21.32 5.98 -24.06
C ALA A 145 -21.90 5.76 -25.47
N LYS A 146 -22.38 4.54 -25.77
CA LYS A 146 -23.03 4.24 -27.05
C LYS A 146 -24.35 4.99 -27.22
N GLN A 147 -25.18 5.05 -26.18
CA GLN A 147 -26.44 5.80 -26.19
C GLN A 147 -26.24 7.30 -26.45
N LEU A 148 -25.10 7.84 -26.00
CA LEU A 148 -24.70 9.24 -26.19
C LEU A 148 -23.90 9.48 -27.48
N ASN A 149 -23.74 8.47 -28.35
CA ASN A 149 -22.95 8.52 -29.59
C ASN A 149 -21.45 8.86 -29.37
N LEU A 150 -20.88 8.43 -28.26
CA LEU A 150 -19.45 8.59 -27.92
C LEU A 150 -18.67 7.33 -28.28
N ASP A 151 -18.58 7.01 -29.58
CA ASP A 151 -18.08 5.73 -30.08
C ASP A 151 -16.65 5.40 -29.62
N ALA A 152 -15.74 6.38 -29.65
CA ALA A 152 -14.35 6.15 -29.20
C ALA A 152 -14.24 5.73 -27.72
N ILE A 153 -15.13 6.27 -26.87
CA ILE A 153 -15.19 5.91 -25.45
C ILE A 153 -15.83 4.53 -25.29
N HIS A 154 -16.96 4.29 -25.98
CA HIS A 154 -17.62 2.98 -25.99
C HIS A 154 -16.64 1.88 -26.37
N ASP A 155 -15.96 2.00 -27.51
CA ASP A 155 -15.12 0.93 -28.06
C ASP A 155 -13.97 0.61 -27.09
N THR A 156 -13.29 1.63 -26.59
CA THR A 156 -12.17 1.47 -25.64
C THR A 156 -12.61 0.83 -24.33
N VAL A 157 -13.72 1.29 -23.72
CA VAL A 157 -14.19 0.75 -22.44
C VAL A 157 -14.77 -0.65 -22.63
N HIS A 158 -15.42 -0.92 -23.76
CA HIS A 158 -15.98 -2.23 -24.07
C HIS A 158 -14.88 -3.30 -24.22
N GLU A 159 -13.74 -2.95 -24.80
CA GLU A 159 -12.58 -3.84 -24.88
C GLU A 159 -12.07 -4.29 -23.49
N MET A 160 -12.24 -3.45 -22.46
CA MET A 160 -11.83 -3.72 -21.08
C MET A 160 -12.86 -4.55 -20.28
N CYS A 161 -13.97 -4.95 -20.89
CA CYS A 161 -15.05 -5.74 -20.26
C CYS A 161 -14.82 -7.26 -20.31
N LYS A 162 -13.62 -7.73 -20.69
CA LYS A 162 -13.30 -9.14 -20.85
C LYS A 162 -12.63 -9.72 -19.61
#